data_AF-C1GFH3-F1
#
_entry.id   AF-C1GFH3-F1
#
_cell.length_a   1.000
_cell.length_b   1.000
_cell.length_c   1.000
_cell.angle_alpha   90.00
_cell.angle_beta   90.00
_cell.angle_gamma   90.00
#
_symmetry.space_group_name_H-M   'P 1'
#
loop_
_entity.id
_entity.type
_entity.pdbx_description
1 polymer ?
#
loop_
_entity_poly.entity_id
_entity_poly.type
_entity_poly.pdbx_seq_one_letter_code
_entity_poly.pdbx_strand_id
1 'polypeptide(L)'
;MFGENLQYLNNRCLARPILQFRRLHATHFLRDPFFGKHAAARQTKPEEISTIYCTSVPQMLQPQFDLIADDMGKGRPILSIMDLKDGERMVQRLSPHISMSIYSFLVAVRSDGQQLMSETGETTSHLMGMFYRTLRIVDNGIKPVYVFDGAPPKLKSGELAKRFMRKSEAAEAHEEAKEIGTAEDVEKFSRRTVRVTREHNEECKKLLKLMGIPYIDAPTEAEAQCAVLARAGKVYAAASEDMDTLCFDSPILLRHLTFSEQRKEPILEIHLDRVLEGLDMDRKQFVDLCILLGCDYLDPIPKIGPNTALKLIRDHGSLEKVVEAIESDPKKKYVIPEDWPYKDARELFFDPDVRKADHPDCDFKWEAPDVEGLVKFLVEEKAFSEDRVRNAAARLQKNLKTAQQSRLEGFFKPIAKTQEEKATLKRKHEEKIELQKKRKKEEAKAKKESKSKPRGTA
;
A
#
# COMPACT_ATOMS: atom_id res chain seq x y z
N MET A 1 65.56 -18.06 -11.01
CA MET A 1 66.04 -18.95 -12.08
C MET A 1 64.83 -19.64 -12.64
N PHE A 2 64.61 -19.43 -13.95
CA PHE A 2 63.89 -20.25 -14.94
C PHE A 2 62.60 -20.96 -14.48
N GLY A 3 61.46 -20.75 -15.11
CA GLY A 3 61.24 -20.45 -16.53
C GLY A 3 60.11 -21.38 -16.97
N GLU A 4 59.05 -20.81 -17.54
CA GLU A 4 58.67 -21.04 -18.96
C GLU A 4 57.75 -22.26 -19.12
N ASN A 5 56.67 -22.28 -19.91
CA ASN A 5 56.07 -21.40 -20.92
C ASN A 5 54.61 -21.93 -21.11
N LEU A 6 53.55 -21.11 -21.28
CA LEU A 6 53.06 -20.58 -22.57
C LEU A 6 52.73 -21.72 -23.58
N GLN A 7 51.59 -21.83 -24.27
CA GLN A 7 50.63 -20.84 -24.80
C GLN A 7 49.54 -21.57 -25.64
N TYR A 8 48.54 -20.79 -26.10
CA TYR A 8 47.52 -20.96 -27.16
C TYR A 8 46.06 -21.11 -26.67
N LEU A 9 45.26 -20.03 -26.62
CA LEU A 9 44.52 -19.31 -27.70
C LEU A 9 43.24 -20.07 -28.13
N ASN A 10 42.03 -19.52 -28.31
CA ASN A 10 41.54 -18.15 -28.46
C ASN A 10 39.98 -18.16 -28.44
N ASN A 11 39.39 -16.95 -28.43
CA ASN A 11 38.00 -16.53 -28.69
C ASN A 11 37.14 -16.24 -27.44
N ARG A 12 37.18 -15.01 -26.89
CA ARG A 12 36.44 -13.77 -27.31
C ARG A 12 34.93 -13.96 -27.14
N CYS A 13 34.19 -13.23 -26.29
CA CYS A 13 33.96 -11.78 -26.15
C CYS A 13 33.08 -11.60 -24.85
N LEU A 14 33.00 -10.52 -24.07
CA LEU A 14 33.50 -9.14 -24.07
C LEU A 14 33.39 -8.57 -22.62
N ALA A 15 34.40 -7.75 -22.29
CA ALA A 15 34.65 -6.82 -21.19
C ALA A 15 33.54 -6.27 -20.24
N ARG A 16 33.94 -6.16 -18.95
CA ARG A 16 33.56 -5.19 -17.87
C ARG A 16 33.86 -3.71 -18.26
N PRO A 17 33.64 -2.63 -17.45
CA PRO A 17 32.98 -2.48 -16.12
C PRO A 17 32.01 -1.27 -15.97
N ILE A 18 31.11 -1.35 -14.98
CA ILE A 18 30.31 -0.23 -14.43
C ILE A 18 31.18 0.56 -13.43
N LEU A 19 31.62 1.75 -13.82
CA LEU A 19 32.25 2.74 -12.91
C LEU A 19 32.19 4.12 -13.60
N GLN A 20 31.13 4.88 -13.32
CA GLN A 20 31.02 6.35 -13.37
C GLN A 20 29.55 6.73 -13.59
N PHE A 21 28.82 7.07 -12.54
CA PHE A 21 27.75 8.09 -12.57
C PHE A 21 27.36 8.43 -11.12
N ARG A 22 28.32 9.02 -10.39
CA ARG A 22 28.07 9.68 -9.10
C ARG A 22 28.68 11.07 -9.19
N ARG A 23 27.86 12.05 -9.62
CA ARG A 23 27.97 13.51 -9.43
C ARG A 23 27.27 14.18 -10.61
N LEU A 24 26.08 14.74 -10.36
CA LEU A 24 25.64 16.05 -10.84
C LEU A 24 24.17 16.25 -10.38
N HIS A 25 23.83 17.49 -10.11
CA HIS A 25 22.57 18.01 -9.54
C HIS A 25 22.44 18.01 -8.01
N ALA A 26 23.33 18.76 -7.36
CA ALA A 26 22.95 19.59 -6.22
C ALA A 26 23.37 21.03 -6.53
N THR A 27 22.42 21.90 -6.88
CA THR A 27 22.50 23.36 -6.67
C THR A 27 21.22 24.05 -7.17
N HIS A 28 20.72 24.98 -6.34
CA HIS A 28 19.65 25.97 -6.56
C HIS A 28 18.19 25.48 -6.44
N PHE A 29 17.58 25.66 -5.25
CA PHE A 29 16.76 26.84 -4.98
C PHE A 29 16.57 27.04 -3.46
N LEU A 30 16.63 28.31 -3.06
CA LEU A 30 16.59 28.83 -1.69
C LEU A 30 15.17 29.20 -1.27
N ARG A 31 14.94 29.14 0.06
CA ARG A 31 13.96 29.85 0.91
C ARG A 31 12.53 29.31 0.97
N ASP A 32 12.22 28.69 2.12
CA ASP A 32 10.97 28.95 2.86
C ASP A 32 11.24 28.77 4.38
N PRO A 33 10.74 29.64 5.29
CA PRO A 33 11.14 29.65 6.70
C PRO A 33 10.06 29.02 7.59
N PHE A 34 10.11 27.71 7.82
CA PHE A 34 9.33 27.08 8.89
C PHE A 34 10.17 25.99 9.55
N PHE A 35 10.22 26.04 10.88
CA PHE A 35 11.03 25.25 11.83
C PHE A 35 12.40 25.82 12.20
N GLY A 36 12.41 26.52 13.34
CA GLY A 36 13.60 26.86 14.08
C GLY A 36 14.31 25.62 14.64
N LYS A 37 15.62 25.62 14.44
CA LYS A 37 16.72 25.09 15.27
C LYS A 37 16.35 24.09 16.39
N HIS A 38 16.63 22.81 16.18
CA HIS A 38 17.64 22.02 16.90
C HIS A 38 17.49 20.53 16.58
N ALA A 39 18.43 19.97 15.82
CA ALA A 39 18.89 18.58 15.96
C ALA A 39 20.18 18.43 15.15
N ALA A 40 21.29 18.20 15.86
CA ALA A 40 22.59 17.94 15.26
C ALA A 40 22.57 16.60 14.53
N ALA A 41 23.11 16.60 13.30
CA ALA A 41 23.30 15.40 12.51
C ALA A 41 24.30 14.45 13.21
N ARG A 42 23.85 13.24 13.57
CA ARG A 42 24.75 12.08 13.73
C ARG A 42 24.52 11.14 12.57
N GLN A 43 25.53 11.04 11.71
CA GLN A 43 25.68 9.97 10.74
C GLN A 43 25.93 8.66 11.50
N THR A 44 24.96 7.77 11.55
CA THR A 44 25.18 6.36 11.86
C THR A 44 25.25 5.59 10.55
N LYS A 45 26.26 4.71 10.45
CA LYS A 45 26.57 3.89 9.28
C LYS A 45 25.44 2.85 9.05
N PRO A 46 25.20 2.38 7.81
CA PRO A 46 24.00 1.60 7.48
C PRO A 46 24.01 0.11 7.93
N GLU A 47 24.95 -0.35 8.75
CA GLU A 47 25.26 -1.79 8.79
C GLU A 47 24.75 -2.59 10.00
N GLU A 48 24.05 -2.03 10.98
CA GLU A 48 23.66 -2.81 12.18
C GLU A 48 22.24 -2.52 12.73
N ILE A 49 21.24 -2.45 11.86
CA ILE A 49 19.82 -2.48 12.29
C ILE A 49 19.11 -3.66 11.63
N SER A 50 19.50 -4.88 11.99
CA SER A 50 18.70 -6.09 11.75
C SER A 50 17.58 -6.15 12.80
N THR A 51 16.55 -5.33 12.64
CA THR A 51 15.34 -5.42 13.47
C THR A 51 14.43 -6.48 12.90
N ILE A 52 14.29 -7.56 13.68
CA ILE A 52 13.46 -8.75 13.51
C ILE A 52 12.06 -8.40 12.98
N TYR A 53 11.88 -8.53 11.66
CA TYR A 53 10.59 -8.76 11.04
C TYR A 53 10.36 -10.28 11.01
N CYS A 54 9.18 -10.73 11.41
CA CYS A 54 8.71 -12.04 10.98
C CYS A 54 8.54 -11.95 9.46
N THR A 55 9.47 -12.50 8.71
CA THR A 55 9.41 -12.54 7.25
C THR A 55 8.26 -13.47 6.85
N SER A 56 7.09 -12.91 6.51
CA SER A 56 6.13 -13.63 5.67
C SER A 56 6.65 -13.68 4.22
N VAL A 57 6.16 -14.67 3.48
CA VAL A 57 6.68 -15.32 2.27
C VAL A 57 7.55 -14.46 1.32
N PRO A 58 7.24 -13.18 0.97
CA PRO A 58 8.04 -12.45 -0.02
C PRO A 58 9.04 -11.43 0.49
N GLN A 59 9.19 -11.17 1.79
CA GLN A 59 10.28 -10.30 2.26
C GLN A 59 11.66 -10.91 1.98
N MET A 60 11.77 -12.25 1.98
CA MET A 60 13.00 -12.97 1.59
C MET A 60 13.22 -13.04 0.08
N LEU A 61 12.14 -12.96 -0.70
CA LEU A 61 12.18 -12.92 -2.15
C LEU A 61 12.21 -11.49 -2.70
N GLN A 62 12.10 -10.45 -1.87
CA GLN A 62 12.12 -9.05 -2.32
C GLN A 62 13.30 -8.79 -3.28
N PRO A 63 14.54 -9.24 -3.02
CA PRO A 63 15.65 -9.06 -3.98
C PRO A 63 15.45 -9.84 -5.29
N GLN A 64 14.77 -10.98 -5.27
CA GLN A 64 14.50 -11.81 -6.45
C GLN A 64 13.30 -11.30 -7.26
N PHE A 65 12.27 -10.80 -6.59
CA PHE A 65 11.18 -10.03 -7.20
C PHE A 65 11.71 -8.73 -7.80
N ASP A 66 12.64 -8.04 -7.13
CA ASP A 66 13.31 -6.84 -7.63
C ASP A 66 14.21 -7.18 -8.84
N LEU A 67 14.95 -8.29 -8.81
CA LEU A 67 15.75 -8.79 -9.94
C LEU A 67 14.88 -9.21 -11.15
N ILE A 68 13.77 -9.90 -10.93
CA ILE A 68 12.80 -10.27 -11.97
C ILE A 68 12.12 -9.01 -12.53
N ALA A 69 11.83 -8.01 -11.70
CA ALA A 69 11.27 -6.73 -12.11
C ALA A 69 12.26 -5.87 -12.93
N ASP A 70 13.56 -5.94 -12.61
CA ASP A 70 14.66 -5.30 -13.36
C ASP A 70 14.92 -5.99 -14.71
N ASP A 71 14.89 -7.33 -14.76
CA ASP A 71 15.13 -8.11 -16.00
C ASP A 71 13.93 -8.04 -16.97
N MET A 72 12.70 -7.86 -16.46
CA MET A 72 11.47 -7.69 -17.27
C MET A 72 11.12 -6.23 -17.62
N GLY A 73 11.96 -5.26 -17.27
CA GLY A 73 11.89 -3.88 -17.78
C GLY A 73 10.58 -3.11 -17.55
N LYS A 74 9.69 -3.52 -16.63
CA LYS A 74 8.40 -2.85 -16.34
C LYS A 74 7.87 -2.97 -14.90
N GLY A 75 8.73 -3.04 -13.89
CA GLY A 75 8.37 -2.59 -12.54
C GLY A 75 8.49 -1.07 -12.48
N ARG A 76 7.49 -0.30 -12.95
CA ARG A 76 7.55 1.16 -12.77
C ARG A 76 7.18 1.48 -11.31
N PRO A 77 8.11 1.95 -10.46
CA PRO A 77 7.71 2.57 -9.21
C PRO A 77 6.81 3.76 -9.55
N ILE A 78 5.56 3.68 -9.10
CA ILE A 78 4.61 4.78 -9.18
C ILE A 78 5.10 5.80 -8.16
N LEU A 79 5.82 6.82 -8.64
CA LEU A 79 6.64 7.76 -7.87
C LEU A 79 5.84 8.64 -6.89
N SER A 80 4.52 8.55 -6.88
CA SER A 80 3.64 9.21 -5.93
C SER A 80 2.21 8.70 -6.10
N ILE A 81 1.33 8.93 -5.11
CA ILE A 81 -0.12 8.73 -5.31
C ILE A 81 -0.64 9.49 -6.55
N MET A 82 0.08 10.53 -7.03
CA MET A 82 -0.29 11.23 -8.25
C MET A 82 -0.08 10.39 -9.52
N ASP A 83 0.86 9.46 -9.55
CA ASP A 83 1.12 8.59 -10.71
C ASP A 83 0.06 7.46 -10.84
N LEU A 84 -0.74 7.19 -9.79
CA LEU A 84 -1.98 6.38 -9.90
C LEU A 84 -3.06 7.10 -10.74
N LYS A 85 -2.90 8.40 -11.01
CA LYS A 85 -3.84 9.20 -11.82
C LYS A 85 -3.57 9.09 -13.33
N ASP A 86 -2.42 8.58 -13.74
CA ASP A 86 -1.92 8.65 -15.12
C ASP A 86 -2.43 7.54 -16.06
N GLY A 87 -3.41 6.74 -15.62
CA GLY A 87 -4.20 5.86 -16.49
C GLY A 87 -5.69 6.09 -16.30
N GLU A 88 -6.49 5.77 -17.32
CA GLU A 88 -7.96 5.91 -17.49
C GLU A 88 -8.90 5.52 -16.32
N ARG A 89 -8.41 5.24 -15.11
CA ARG A 89 -9.11 4.56 -14.01
C ARG A 89 -9.56 5.54 -12.93
N MET A 90 -10.43 6.48 -13.30
CA MET A 90 -11.04 7.44 -12.38
C MET A 90 -12.20 6.79 -11.61
N VAL A 91 -11.82 6.06 -10.56
CA VAL A 91 -12.47 5.71 -9.28
C VAL A 91 -11.84 4.37 -8.86
N GLN A 92 -10.61 4.42 -8.35
CA GLN A 92 -9.99 3.22 -7.80
C GLN A 92 -10.60 2.96 -6.44
N ARG A 93 -11.53 1.99 -6.41
CA ARG A 93 -11.97 1.40 -5.15
C ARG A 93 -10.84 0.51 -4.66
N LEU A 94 -10.38 0.70 -3.44
CA LEU A 94 -9.34 -0.14 -2.85
C LEU A 94 -9.89 -0.85 -1.63
N SER A 95 -9.33 -2.01 -1.33
CA SER A 95 -9.71 -2.79 -0.17
C SER A 95 -8.55 -2.88 0.83
N PRO A 96 -8.35 -1.89 1.74
CA PRO A 96 -7.26 -1.96 2.69
C PRO A 96 -7.51 -2.98 3.80
N HIS A 97 -6.49 -3.79 4.08
CA HIS A 97 -6.47 -4.69 5.22
C HIS A 97 -6.34 -3.91 6.54
N ILE A 98 -7.39 -3.92 7.36
CA ILE A 98 -7.48 -3.01 8.51
C ILE A 98 -6.67 -3.47 9.72
N SER A 99 -6.60 -4.77 10.03
CA SER A 99 -5.87 -5.27 11.20
C SER A 99 -4.38 -4.97 11.09
N MET A 100 -3.83 -5.09 9.87
CA MET A 100 -2.46 -4.69 9.56
C MET A 100 -2.29 -3.18 9.63
N SER A 101 -3.28 -2.40 9.18
CA SER A 101 -3.27 -0.94 9.30
C SER A 101 -3.27 -0.49 10.76
N ILE A 102 -4.17 -1.01 11.60
CA ILE A 102 -4.30 -0.70 13.02
C ILE A 102 -3.00 -1.05 13.76
N TYR A 103 -2.45 -2.23 13.53
CA TYR A 103 -1.16 -2.61 14.10
C TYR A 103 -0.06 -1.62 13.70
N SER A 104 0.04 -1.29 12.41
CA SER A 104 1.03 -0.31 11.92
C SER A 104 0.89 1.06 12.60
N PHE A 105 -0.35 1.50 12.88
CA PHE A 105 -0.60 2.75 13.57
C PHE A 105 -0.15 2.69 15.02
N LEU A 106 -0.54 1.65 15.75
CA LEU A 106 -0.18 1.48 17.17
C LEU A 106 1.32 1.37 17.40
N VAL A 107 2.07 0.88 16.41
CA VAL A 107 3.54 0.78 16.46
C VAL A 107 4.21 2.09 16.03
N ALA A 108 3.74 2.72 14.96
CA ALA A 108 4.44 3.87 14.35
C ALA A 108 4.03 5.23 14.95
N VAL A 109 2.82 5.34 15.48
CA VAL A 109 2.26 6.60 15.97
C VAL A 109 2.51 6.69 17.47
N ARG A 110 3.61 7.34 17.83
CA ARG A 110 4.08 7.48 19.22
C ARG A 110 4.63 8.89 19.45
N SER A 111 4.54 9.38 20.69
CA SER A 111 5.22 10.59 21.17
C SER A 111 6.20 10.19 22.26
N ASP A 112 7.46 10.62 22.16
CA ASP A 112 8.52 10.29 23.13
C ASP A 112 8.61 8.79 23.47
N GLY A 113 8.44 7.94 22.46
CA GLY A 113 8.49 6.48 22.60
C GLY A 113 7.22 5.84 23.17
N GLN A 114 6.24 6.63 23.64
CA GLN A 114 4.96 6.17 24.20
C GLN A 114 3.81 6.30 23.20
N GLN A 115 2.77 5.46 23.36
CA GLN A 115 1.57 5.55 22.54
C GLN A 115 0.77 6.82 22.89
N LEU A 116 0.13 7.42 21.89
CA LEU A 116 -0.80 8.53 22.15
C LEU A 116 -2.01 8.00 22.91
N MET A 117 -2.33 8.70 24.00
CA MET A 117 -3.44 8.36 24.89
C MET A 117 -4.35 9.58 25.11
N SER A 118 -5.61 9.32 25.44
CA SER A 118 -6.53 10.32 26.00
C SER A 118 -6.15 10.69 27.43
N GLU A 119 -6.81 11.70 28.00
CA GLU A 119 -6.70 12.04 29.43
C GLU A 119 -7.09 10.88 30.36
N THR A 120 -7.92 9.95 29.87
CA THR A 120 -8.34 8.73 30.59
C THR A 120 -7.35 7.56 30.46
N GLY A 121 -6.25 7.73 29.70
CA GLY A 121 -5.25 6.69 29.46
C GLY A 121 -5.60 5.69 28.35
N GLU A 122 -6.67 5.92 27.60
CA GLU A 122 -7.07 5.08 26.47
C GLU A 122 -6.21 5.39 25.24
N THR A 123 -5.74 4.37 24.53
CA THR A 123 -4.92 4.58 23.33
C THR A 123 -5.73 5.23 22.21
N THR A 124 -5.20 6.24 21.53
CA THR A 124 -5.87 6.96 20.42
C THR A 124 -5.11 6.87 19.10
N SER A 125 -3.99 6.16 19.10
CA SER A 125 -3.05 6.08 17.96
C SER A 125 -3.67 5.43 16.72
N HIS A 126 -4.50 4.40 16.89
CA HIS A 126 -5.24 3.75 15.80
C HIS A 126 -6.29 4.67 15.18
N LEU A 127 -6.99 5.46 15.98
CA LEU A 127 -7.97 6.45 15.51
C LEU A 127 -7.29 7.56 14.72
N MET A 128 -6.21 8.14 15.26
CA MET A 128 -5.47 9.19 14.56
C MET A 128 -4.92 8.68 13.23
N GLY A 129 -4.30 7.51 13.26
CA GLY A 129 -3.79 6.86 12.07
C GLY A 129 -4.87 6.63 11.02
N MET A 130 -5.97 6.00 11.42
CA MET A 130 -7.09 5.68 10.53
C MET A 130 -7.68 6.94 9.91
N PHE A 131 -7.95 7.97 10.72
CA PHE A 131 -8.58 9.20 10.29
C PHE A 131 -7.75 9.92 9.22
N TYR A 132 -6.49 10.24 9.51
CA TYR A 132 -5.66 11.02 8.59
C TYR A 132 -5.19 10.22 7.37
N ARG A 133 -4.99 8.91 7.52
CA ARG A 133 -4.60 8.06 6.38
C ARG A 133 -5.75 7.88 5.41
N THR A 134 -6.96 7.64 5.91
CA THR A 134 -8.17 7.58 5.09
C THR A 134 -8.42 8.91 4.39
N LEU A 135 -8.28 10.03 5.11
CA LEU A 135 -8.37 11.37 4.52
C LEU A 135 -7.39 11.56 3.37
N ARG A 136 -6.12 11.17 3.54
CA ARG A 136 -5.11 11.25 2.47
C ARG A 136 -5.49 10.41 1.25
N ILE A 137 -5.99 9.19 1.46
CA ILE A 137 -6.45 8.31 0.38
C ILE A 137 -7.58 9.01 -0.40
N VAL A 138 -8.59 9.51 0.31
CA VAL A 138 -9.76 10.21 -0.28
C VAL A 138 -9.37 11.50 -0.99
N ASP A 139 -8.44 12.29 -0.42
CA ASP A 139 -7.95 13.54 -1.02
C ASP A 139 -7.23 13.32 -2.35
N ASN A 140 -6.73 12.11 -2.57
CA ASN A 140 -6.12 11.72 -3.83
C ASN A 140 -7.12 11.13 -4.84
N GLY A 141 -8.41 11.12 -4.52
CA GLY A 141 -9.47 10.62 -5.40
C GLY A 141 -9.67 9.11 -5.33
N ILE A 142 -9.05 8.44 -4.36
CA ILE A 142 -9.19 7.00 -4.13
C ILE A 142 -10.37 6.76 -3.19
N LYS A 143 -11.17 5.73 -3.45
CA LYS A 143 -12.35 5.37 -2.63
C LYS A 143 -12.06 4.09 -1.83
N PRO A 144 -11.67 4.18 -0.55
CA PRO A 144 -11.34 2.98 0.22
C PRO A 144 -12.60 2.26 0.71
N VAL A 145 -12.55 0.93 0.74
CA VAL A 145 -13.46 0.02 1.44
C VAL A 145 -12.61 -0.78 2.43
N TYR A 146 -12.83 -0.62 3.72
CA TYR A 146 -12.02 -1.36 4.69
C TYR A 146 -12.57 -2.77 4.93
N VAL A 147 -11.68 -3.75 5.07
CA VAL A 147 -12.06 -5.13 5.40
C VAL A 147 -11.47 -5.51 6.74
N PHE A 148 -12.33 -5.93 7.66
CA PHE A 148 -11.99 -6.43 8.99
C PHE A 148 -11.89 -7.94 8.98
N ASP A 149 -10.90 -8.47 9.72
CA ASP A 149 -10.78 -9.90 9.95
C ASP A 149 -11.93 -10.40 10.82
N GLY A 150 -12.39 -11.61 10.49
CA GLY A 150 -13.31 -12.41 11.29
C GLY A 150 -12.57 -13.43 12.15
N ALA A 151 -13.14 -14.63 12.25
CA ALA A 151 -12.55 -15.71 13.04
C ALA A 151 -11.37 -16.33 12.29
N PRO A 152 -10.18 -16.48 12.91
CA PRO A 152 -9.04 -17.07 12.23
C PRO A 152 -9.31 -18.55 11.88
N PRO A 153 -8.82 -19.04 10.73
CA PRO A 153 -8.91 -20.45 10.37
C PRO A 153 -8.22 -21.35 11.40
N LYS A 154 -8.72 -22.58 11.59
CA LYS A 154 -8.15 -23.54 12.56
C LYS A 154 -6.67 -23.84 12.30
N LEU A 155 -6.28 -23.92 11.03
CA LEU A 155 -4.88 -24.16 10.61
C LEU A 155 -3.93 -23.05 11.11
N LYS A 156 -4.42 -21.82 11.31
CA LYS A 156 -3.63 -20.69 11.81
C LYS A 156 -3.35 -20.75 13.32
N SER A 157 -3.96 -21.69 14.04
CA SER A 157 -3.84 -21.79 15.51
C SER A 157 -2.40 -21.94 16.01
N GLY A 158 -1.58 -22.72 15.30
CA GLY A 158 -0.16 -22.91 15.62
C GLY A 158 0.63 -21.60 15.55
N GLU A 159 0.50 -20.85 14.45
CA GLU A 159 1.15 -19.56 14.30
C GLU A 159 0.62 -18.51 15.28
N LEU A 160 -0.68 -18.52 15.59
CA LEU A 160 -1.25 -17.66 16.63
C LEU A 160 -0.68 -17.96 18.03
N ALA A 161 -0.49 -19.23 18.37
CA ALA A 161 0.17 -19.62 19.62
C ALA A 161 1.63 -19.15 19.66
N LYS A 162 2.38 -19.33 18.57
CA LYS A 162 3.77 -18.83 18.44
C LYS A 162 3.84 -17.31 18.57
N ARG A 163 2.88 -16.58 17.98
CA ARG A 163 2.76 -15.11 18.12
C ARG A 163 2.42 -14.71 19.55
N PHE A 164 1.58 -15.47 20.24
CA PHE A 164 1.26 -15.22 21.65
C PHE A 164 2.47 -15.42 22.56
N MET A 165 3.21 -16.52 22.40
CA MET A 165 4.42 -16.81 23.18
C MET A 165 5.48 -15.72 22.99
N ARG A 166 5.81 -15.36 21.74
CA ARG A 166 6.76 -14.28 21.43
C ARG A 166 6.36 -12.95 22.08
N LYS A 167 5.06 -12.67 22.21
CA LYS A 167 4.56 -11.47 22.88
C LYS A 167 4.63 -11.56 24.40
N SER A 168 4.47 -12.74 24.99
CA SER A 168 4.65 -12.96 26.42
C SER A 168 6.11 -12.74 26.80
N GLU A 169 7.03 -13.39 26.08
CA GLU A 169 8.47 -13.22 26.26
C GLU A 169 8.90 -11.76 26.07
N ALA A 170 8.36 -11.07 25.05
CA ALA A 170 8.65 -9.66 24.84
C ALA A 170 8.06 -8.75 25.94
N ALA A 171 6.97 -9.16 26.59
CA ALA A 171 6.39 -8.41 27.71
C ALA A 171 7.22 -8.58 28.98
N GLU A 172 7.68 -9.80 29.26
CA GLU A 172 8.61 -10.08 30.35
C GLU A 172 9.93 -9.32 30.16
N ALA A 173 10.51 -9.40 28.97
CA ALA A 173 11.72 -8.64 28.62
C ALA A 173 11.52 -7.12 28.66
N HIS A 174 10.30 -6.63 28.40
CA HIS A 174 9.97 -5.22 28.52
C HIS A 174 9.92 -4.75 29.97
N GLU A 175 9.33 -5.54 30.88
CA GLU A 175 9.31 -5.21 32.31
C GLU A 175 10.72 -5.27 32.89
N GLU A 176 11.52 -6.28 32.53
CA GLU A 176 12.93 -6.33 32.91
C GLU A 176 13.70 -5.10 32.36
N ALA A 177 13.52 -4.76 31.09
CA ALA A 177 14.17 -3.59 30.48
C ALA A 177 13.74 -2.26 31.12
N LYS A 178 12.53 -2.14 31.66
CA LYS A 178 12.11 -0.93 32.41
C LYS A 178 12.89 -0.77 33.72
N GLU A 179 13.25 -1.87 34.37
CA GLU A 179 13.96 -1.85 35.64
C GLU A 179 15.47 -1.66 35.46
N ILE A 180 16.08 -2.32 34.46
CA ILE A 180 17.54 -2.39 34.30
C ILE A 180 18.08 -2.01 32.92
N GLY A 181 17.20 -1.77 31.94
CA GLY A 181 17.56 -1.59 30.53
C GLY A 181 17.82 -0.14 30.12
N THR A 182 18.31 0.02 28.88
CA THR A 182 18.45 1.34 28.26
C THR A 182 17.10 1.85 27.74
N ALA A 183 16.95 3.17 27.56
CA ALA A 183 15.74 3.74 26.96
C ALA A 183 15.45 3.17 25.55
N GLU A 184 16.49 2.82 24.79
CA GLU A 184 16.35 2.19 23.47
C GLU A 184 15.81 0.76 23.56
N ASP A 185 16.25 -0.02 24.55
CA ASP A 185 15.75 -1.37 24.79
C ASP A 185 14.28 -1.34 25.24
N VAL A 186 13.94 -0.44 26.17
CA VAL A 186 12.55 -0.21 26.61
C VAL A 186 11.66 0.12 25.41
N GLU A 187 12.07 1.03 24.54
CA GLU A 187 11.28 1.38 23.34
C GLU A 187 11.14 0.19 22.38
N LYS A 188 12.22 -0.55 22.14
CA LYS A 188 12.24 -1.72 21.26
C LYS A 188 11.30 -2.82 21.74
N PHE A 189 11.35 -3.17 23.03
CA PHE A 189 10.45 -4.18 23.60
C PHE A 189 9.01 -3.66 23.69
N SER A 190 8.82 -2.38 23.99
CA SER A 190 7.50 -1.72 24.02
C SER A 190 6.77 -1.81 22.68
N ARG A 191 7.48 -1.74 21.55
CA ARG A 191 6.87 -1.91 20.22
C ARG A 191 6.43 -3.36 19.96
N ARG A 192 7.13 -4.34 20.55
CA ARG A 192 6.85 -5.78 20.40
C ARG A 192 5.66 -6.25 21.24
N THR A 193 5.33 -5.53 22.31
CA THR A 193 4.18 -5.86 23.19
C THR A 193 2.85 -5.36 22.65
N VAL A 194 2.83 -4.53 21.61
CA VAL A 194 1.61 -3.96 21.03
C VAL A 194 0.62 -5.04 20.59
N ARG A 195 -0.63 -4.91 21.05
CA ARG A 195 -1.75 -5.79 20.70
C ARG A 195 -2.91 -4.95 20.15
N VAL A 196 -3.53 -5.47 19.09
CA VAL A 196 -4.80 -4.96 18.60
C VAL A 196 -5.91 -5.62 19.42
N THR A 197 -6.76 -4.83 20.04
CA THR A 197 -7.90 -5.32 20.82
C THR A 197 -9.18 -5.24 19.99
N ARG A 198 -10.23 -5.93 20.46
CA ARG A 198 -11.57 -5.81 19.87
C ARG A 198 -12.08 -4.37 19.92
N GLU A 199 -11.79 -3.66 21.02
CA GLU A 199 -12.16 -2.26 21.20
C GLU A 199 -11.56 -1.36 20.11
N HIS A 200 -10.28 -1.53 19.77
CA HIS A 200 -9.66 -0.78 18.67
C HIS A 200 -10.40 -0.98 17.34
N ASN A 201 -10.85 -2.21 17.06
CA ASN A 201 -11.62 -2.51 15.85
C ASN A 201 -12.99 -1.82 15.88
N GLU A 202 -13.73 -1.92 16.98
CA GLU A 202 -15.05 -1.27 17.11
C GLU A 202 -14.96 0.27 17.03
N GLU A 203 -13.92 0.86 17.62
CA GLU A 203 -13.65 2.29 17.52
C GLU A 203 -13.30 2.72 16.09
N CYS A 204 -12.50 1.93 15.38
CA CYS A 204 -12.22 2.16 13.95
C CYS A 204 -13.49 2.02 13.10
N LYS A 205 -14.37 1.05 13.37
CA LYS A 205 -15.66 0.92 12.68
C LYS A 205 -16.57 2.12 12.94
N LYS A 206 -16.68 2.56 14.20
CA LYS A 206 -17.41 3.79 14.58
C LYS A 206 -16.85 4.99 13.82
N LEU A 207 -15.53 5.16 13.78
CA LEU A 207 -14.87 6.23 13.04
C LEU A 207 -15.19 6.17 11.54
N LEU A 208 -15.00 5.03 10.87
CA LEU A 208 -15.24 4.88 9.43
C LEU A 208 -16.69 5.19 9.06
N LYS A 209 -17.64 4.72 9.89
CA LYS A 209 -19.07 5.02 9.74
C LYS A 209 -19.32 6.53 9.81
N LEU A 210 -18.76 7.22 10.81
CA LEU A 210 -18.87 8.68 10.94
C LEU A 210 -18.19 9.43 9.77
N MET A 211 -17.13 8.87 9.20
CA MET A 211 -16.47 9.42 8.00
C MET A 211 -17.25 9.18 6.70
N GLY A 212 -18.30 8.35 6.71
CA GLY A 212 -19.03 7.95 5.50
C GLY A 212 -18.27 6.95 4.63
N ILE A 213 -17.32 6.21 5.20
CA ILE A 213 -16.47 5.24 4.50
C ILE A 213 -16.99 3.82 4.76
N PRO A 214 -17.29 3.03 3.72
CA PRO A 214 -17.80 1.67 3.87
C PRO A 214 -16.72 0.73 4.41
N TYR A 215 -17.17 -0.25 5.17
CA TYR A 215 -16.36 -1.38 5.60
C TYR A 215 -17.17 -2.67 5.58
N ILE A 216 -16.49 -3.81 5.62
CA ILE A 216 -17.11 -5.14 5.71
C ILE A 216 -16.32 -6.02 6.69
N ASP A 217 -17.03 -6.89 7.39
CA ASP A 217 -16.46 -7.95 8.21
C ASP A 217 -16.32 -9.22 7.38
N ALA A 218 -15.08 -9.66 7.14
CA ALA A 218 -14.80 -10.95 6.52
C ALA A 218 -15.23 -12.10 7.45
N PRO A 219 -15.65 -13.26 6.93
CA PRO A 219 -15.92 -14.44 7.76
C PRO A 219 -14.65 -14.92 8.47
N THR A 220 -13.55 -14.97 7.71
CA THR A 220 -12.23 -15.37 8.20
C THR A 220 -11.19 -14.28 7.95
N GLU A 221 -10.35 -14.41 6.94
CA GLU A 221 -9.24 -13.49 6.70
C GLU A 221 -9.63 -12.37 5.73
N ALA A 222 -9.28 -11.14 6.11
CA ALA A 222 -9.59 -9.98 5.32
C ALA A 222 -8.83 -9.97 3.99
N GLU A 223 -7.63 -10.55 3.91
CA GLU A 223 -6.86 -10.66 2.65
C GLU A 223 -7.57 -11.49 1.59
N ALA A 224 -8.12 -12.64 1.99
CA ALA A 224 -8.91 -13.49 1.12
C ALA A 224 -10.16 -12.75 0.62
N GLN A 225 -10.85 -12.05 1.52
CA GLN A 225 -12.01 -11.24 1.16
C GLN A 225 -11.64 -10.08 0.22
N CYS A 226 -10.50 -9.40 0.44
CA CYS A 226 -9.99 -8.36 -0.45
C CYS A 226 -9.71 -8.91 -1.85
N ALA A 227 -9.08 -10.08 -1.95
CA ALA A 227 -8.77 -10.74 -3.22
C ALA A 227 -10.06 -11.07 -4.01
N VAL A 228 -11.09 -11.59 -3.33
CA VAL A 228 -12.40 -11.91 -3.95
C VAL A 228 -13.07 -10.66 -4.49
N LEU A 229 -13.06 -9.56 -3.73
CA LEU A 229 -13.63 -8.29 -4.17
C LEU A 229 -12.88 -7.73 -5.39
N ALA A 230 -11.56 -7.88 -5.42
CA ALA A 230 -10.71 -7.43 -6.53
C ALA A 230 -10.95 -8.27 -7.80
N ARG A 231 -10.97 -9.60 -7.69
CA ARG A 231 -11.31 -10.50 -8.81
C ARG A 231 -12.68 -10.22 -9.41
N ALA A 232 -13.67 -9.97 -8.55
CA ALA A 232 -15.04 -9.68 -8.98
C ALA A 232 -15.21 -8.27 -9.56
N GLY A 233 -14.15 -7.46 -9.63
CA GLY A 233 -14.20 -6.08 -10.12
C GLY A 233 -15.01 -5.13 -9.22
N LYS A 234 -15.32 -5.54 -7.98
CA LYS A 234 -15.98 -4.66 -6.99
C LYS A 234 -15.03 -3.58 -6.50
N VAL A 235 -13.74 -3.93 -6.43
CA VAL A 235 -12.61 -3.04 -6.18
C VAL A 235 -11.55 -3.21 -7.28
N TYR A 236 -10.70 -2.20 -7.46
CA TYR A 236 -9.60 -2.21 -8.43
C TYR A 236 -8.46 -3.12 -7.99
N ALA A 237 -8.07 -3.02 -6.72
CA ALA A 237 -6.96 -3.76 -6.15
C ALA A 237 -7.17 -4.00 -4.64
N ALA A 238 -6.56 -5.06 -4.13
CA ALA A 238 -6.38 -5.27 -2.70
C ALA A 238 -5.21 -4.42 -2.22
N ALA A 239 -5.31 -3.84 -1.02
CA ALA A 239 -4.22 -3.08 -0.41
C ALA A 239 -3.81 -3.72 0.93
N SER A 240 -2.68 -4.41 0.94
CA SER A 240 -2.12 -5.07 2.11
C SER A 240 -0.60 -4.99 2.06
N GLU A 241 0.05 -5.07 3.21
CA GLU A 241 1.50 -5.31 3.27
C GLU A 241 1.84 -6.80 3.25
N ASP A 242 0.85 -7.63 3.57
CA ASP A 242 0.98 -9.06 3.48
C ASP A 242 0.73 -9.50 2.04
N MET A 243 1.49 -10.50 1.64
CA MET A 243 1.53 -10.97 0.27
C MET A 243 0.77 -12.28 0.06
N ASP A 244 0.29 -12.90 1.14
CA ASP A 244 -0.63 -14.04 1.07
C ASP A 244 -1.91 -13.66 0.30
N THR A 245 -2.24 -12.36 0.26
CA THR A 245 -3.24 -11.78 -0.65
C THR A 245 -3.07 -12.21 -2.14
N LEU A 246 -1.84 -12.41 -2.63
CA LEU A 246 -1.60 -12.94 -4.00
C LEU A 246 -1.91 -14.44 -4.09
N CYS A 247 -1.62 -15.22 -3.04
CA CYS A 247 -1.97 -16.63 -2.95
C CYS A 247 -3.49 -16.83 -3.02
N PHE A 248 -4.25 -15.90 -2.45
CA PHE A 248 -5.72 -15.81 -2.57
C PHE A 248 -6.24 -15.35 -3.93
N ASP A 249 -5.39 -15.26 -4.96
CA ASP A 249 -5.76 -14.87 -6.33
C ASP A 249 -6.18 -13.40 -6.46
N SER A 250 -5.53 -12.48 -5.74
CA SER A 250 -5.76 -11.05 -6.00
C SER A 250 -5.09 -10.65 -7.32
N PRO A 251 -5.81 -10.08 -8.30
CA PRO A 251 -5.22 -9.71 -9.59
C PRO A 251 -4.18 -8.59 -9.44
N ILE A 252 -4.44 -7.66 -8.51
CA ILE A 252 -3.56 -6.52 -8.22
C ILE A 252 -3.45 -6.37 -6.69
N LEU A 253 -2.22 -6.31 -6.21
CA LEU A 253 -1.88 -5.99 -4.81
C LEU A 253 -1.14 -4.65 -4.76
N LEU A 254 -1.63 -3.73 -3.94
CA LEU A 254 -0.98 -2.47 -3.63
C LEU A 254 -0.32 -2.52 -2.26
N ARG A 255 1.00 -2.28 -2.23
CA ARG A 255 1.79 -2.14 -1.01
C ARG A 255 2.21 -0.69 -0.80
N HIS A 256 2.51 -0.35 0.44
CA HIS A 256 2.88 0.99 0.91
C HIS A 256 1.79 2.05 0.77
N LEU A 257 0.56 1.67 0.36
CA LEU A 257 -0.59 2.58 0.35
C LEU A 257 -0.83 3.17 1.73
N THR A 258 -0.61 2.35 2.75
CA THR A 258 -0.80 2.73 4.14
C THR A 258 0.49 3.25 4.77
N PHE A 259 1.56 3.55 4.04
CA PHE A 259 2.75 4.11 4.70
C PHE A 259 2.59 5.60 4.99
N SER A 260 3.30 6.07 6.02
CA SER A 260 3.36 7.50 6.34
C SER A 260 4.05 8.25 5.18
N GLU A 261 3.54 9.42 4.84
CA GLU A 261 4.12 10.29 3.80
C GLU A 261 5.58 10.66 4.09
N GLN A 262 5.96 10.71 5.37
CA GLN A 262 7.33 10.99 5.81
C GLN A 262 8.33 9.94 5.34
N ARG A 263 7.91 8.68 5.13
CA ARG A 263 8.78 7.63 4.60
C ARG A 263 9.14 7.85 3.13
N LYS A 264 8.35 8.63 2.40
CA LYS A 264 8.53 8.92 0.96
C LYS A 264 8.70 7.66 0.10
N GLU A 265 8.16 6.53 0.56
CA GLU A 265 8.18 5.29 -0.19
C GLU A 265 7.06 5.31 -1.24
N PRO A 266 7.36 4.96 -2.50
CA PRO A 266 6.35 4.89 -3.55
C PRO A 266 5.39 3.73 -3.29
N ILE A 267 4.16 3.86 -3.80
CA ILE A 267 3.19 2.76 -3.79
C ILE A 267 3.70 1.71 -4.79
N LEU A 268 3.81 0.48 -4.30
CA LEU A 268 4.20 -0.65 -5.12
C LEU A 268 2.94 -1.35 -5.62
N GLU A 269 2.81 -1.50 -6.94
CA GLU A 269 1.71 -2.20 -7.59
C GLU A 269 2.23 -3.52 -8.16
N ILE A 270 1.67 -4.63 -7.66
CA ILE A 270 2.06 -5.99 -8.05
C ILE A 270 0.89 -6.62 -8.78
N HIS A 271 1.12 -7.06 -10.01
CA HIS A 271 0.12 -7.78 -10.80
C HIS A 271 0.41 -9.28 -10.77
N LEU A 272 -0.60 -10.08 -10.42
CA LEU A 272 -0.44 -11.53 -10.28
C LEU A 272 -0.12 -12.21 -11.62
N ASP A 273 -0.72 -11.76 -12.72
CA ASP A 273 -0.45 -12.27 -14.08
C ASP A 273 1.04 -12.18 -14.44
N ARG A 274 1.67 -11.03 -14.17
CA ARG A 274 3.10 -10.81 -14.40
C ARG A 274 3.99 -11.59 -13.45
N VAL A 275 3.53 -11.83 -12.22
CA VAL A 275 4.27 -12.69 -11.27
C VAL A 275 4.28 -14.12 -11.78
N LEU A 276 3.13 -14.65 -12.22
CA LEU A 276 3.02 -15.99 -12.78
C LEU A 276 3.83 -16.14 -14.08
N GLU A 277 3.76 -15.16 -14.98
CA GLU A 277 4.56 -15.10 -16.22
C GLU A 277 6.07 -15.05 -15.91
N GLY A 278 6.50 -14.17 -15.01
CA GLY A 278 7.90 -14.01 -14.66
C GLY A 278 8.52 -15.20 -13.93
N LEU A 279 7.69 -15.98 -13.22
CA LEU A 279 8.12 -17.20 -12.55
C LEU A 279 8.01 -18.46 -13.44
N ASP A 280 7.33 -18.34 -14.59
CA ASP A 280 6.99 -19.43 -15.52
C ASP A 280 6.26 -20.58 -14.81
N MET A 281 5.16 -20.24 -14.12
CA MET A 281 4.36 -21.20 -13.38
C MET A 281 2.88 -20.83 -13.37
N ASP A 282 2.02 -21.84 -13.26
CA ASP A 282 0.59 -21.61 -13.05
C ASP A 282 0.28 -21.25 -11.60
N ARG A 283 -0.97 -20.85 -11.33
CA ARG A 283 -1.42 -20.47 -9.98
C ARG A 283 -1.25 -21.61 -8.96
N LYS A 284 -1.45 -22.86 -9.37
CA LYS A 284 -1.36 -24.02 -8.47
C LYS A 284 0.08 -24.23 -8.02
N GLN A 285 1.02 -24.15 -8.94
CA GLN A 285 2.45 -24.19 -8.66
C GLN A 285 2.92 -22.99 -7.84
N PHE A 286 2.35 -21.80 -8.08
CA PHE A 286 2.65 -20.62 -7.29
C PHE A 286 2.20 -20.76 -5.84
N VAL A 287 0.98 -21.25 -5.58
CA VAL A 287 0.52 -21.51 -4.20
C VAL A 287 1.37 -22.59 -3.53
N ASP A 288 1.73 -23.64 -4.27
CA ASP A 288 2.64 -24.68 -3.78
C ASP A 288 4.00 -24.13 -3.38
N LEU A 289 4.56 -23.23 -4.19
CA LEU A 289 5.79 -22.52 -3.88
C LEU A 289 5.64 -21.71 -2.59
N CYS A 290 4.55 -20.94 -2.45
CA CYS A 290 4.29 -20.14 -1.26
C CYS A 290 4.16 -20.98 0.02
N ILE A 291 3.56 -22.17 -0.06
CA ILE A 291 3.50 -23.12 1.05
C ILE A 291 4.92 -23.60 1.43
N LEU A 292 5.78 -23.92 0.46
CA LEU A 292 7.18 -24.33 0.75
C LEU A 292 8.02 -23.19 1.32
N LEU A 293 7.76 -21.95 0.92
CA LEU A 293 8.43 -20.77 1.45
C LEU A 293 8.05 -20.49 2.91
N GLY A 294 6.92 -21.03 3.37
CA GLY A 294 6.41 -20.93 4.73
C GLY A 294 5.30 -19.90 4.85
N CYS A 295 4.06 -20.38 5.04
CA CYS A 295 2.88 -19.53 5.25
C CYS A 295 2.35 -19.64 6.68
N ASP A 296 1.32 -18.87 7.01
CA ASP A 296 0.76 -18.78 8.36
C ASP A 296 -0.03 -20.04 8.82
N TYR A 297 -0.27 -21.01 7.93
CA TYR A 297 -1.19 -22.13 8.17
C TYR A 297 -0.51 -23.46 8.54
N LEU A 298 0.80 -23.58 8.34
CA LEU A 298 1.57 -24.77 8.65
C LEU A 298 3.07 -24.44 8.77
N ASP A 299 3.80 -25.33 9.44
CA ASP A 299 5.21 -25.10 9.71
C ASP A 299 6.07 -25.25 8.44
N PRO A 300 7.07 -24.37 8.24
CA PRO A 300 7.98 -24.48 7.10
C PRO A 300 8.88 -25.72 7.24
N ILE A 301 9.22 -26.34 6.11
CA ILE A 301 10.18 -27.45 6.11
C ILE A 301 11.59 -26.90 6.40
N PRO A 302 12.28 -27.36 7.46
CA PRO A 302 13.62 -26.89 7.78
C PRO A 302 14.61 -27.05 6.61
N LYS A 303 15.48 -26.05 6.43
CA LYS A 303 16.51 -25.98 5.37
C LYS A 303 15.99 -25.82 3.94
N ILE A 304 14.69 -25.68 3.75
CA ILE A 304 14.12 -25.23 2.47
C ILE A 304 13.97 -23.71 2.53
N GLY A 305 14.85 -23.02 1.81
CA GLY A 305 14.75 -21.58 1.59
C GLY A 305 14.30 -21.25 0.16
N PRO A 306 14.22 -19.97 -0.23
CA PRO A 306 13.55 -19.57 -1.45
C PRO A 306 14.07 -20.19 -2.74
N ASN A 307 15.39 -20.20 -2.93
CA ASN A 307 16.02 -20.84 -4.09
C ASN A 307 15.74 -22.35 -4.16
N THR A 308 15.77 -23.01 -3.00
CA THR A 308 15.53 -24.45 -2.90
C THR A 308 14.07 -24.77 -3.18
N ALA A 309 13.14 -24.00 -2.61
CA ALA A 309 11.70 -24.16 -2.83
C ALA A 309 11.35 -23.99 -4.32
N LEU A 310 11.84 -22.92 -4.96
CA LEU A 310 11.64 -22.69 -6.39
C LEU A 310 12.19 -23.82 -7.25
N LYS A 311 13.39 -24.31 -6.92
CA LYS A 311 13.99 -25.45 -7.62
C LYS A 311 13.12 -26.71 -7.46
N LEU A 312 12.68 -27.03 -6.26
CA LEU A 312 11.86 -28.22 -6.00
C LEU A 312 10.53 -28.16 -6.77
N ILE A 313 9.87 -27.00 -6.80
CA ILE A 313 8.63 -26.83 -7.56
C ILE A 313 8.87 -26.96 -9.08
N ARG A 314 9.98 -26.43 -9.60
CA ARG A 314 10.32 -26.59 -11.02
C ARG A 314 10.67 -28.03 -11.39
N ASP A 315 11.40 -28.72 -10.53
CA ASP A 315 11.85 -30.10 -10.78
C ASP A 315 10.70 -31.11 -10.65
N HIS A 316 9.78 -30.90 -9.69
CA HIS A 316 8.74 -31.88 -9.35
C HIS A 316 7.32 -31.45 -9.76
N GLY A 317 7.05 -30.16 -9.91
CA GLY A 317 5.80 -29.61 -10.43
C GLY A 317 4.64 -29.50 -9.44
N SER A 318 4.62 -30.23 -8.32
CA SER A 318 3.60 -30.09 -7.28
C SER A 318 4.10 -30.50 -5.90
N LEU A 319 3.43 -30.04 -4.83
CA LEU A 319 3.80 -30.44 -3.45
C LEU A 319 3.78 -31.96 -3.24
N GLU A 320 2.81 -32.68 -3.81
CA GLU A 320 2.74 -34.15 -3.69
C GLU A 320 4.05 -34.80 -4.13
N LYS A 321 4.53 -34.43 -5.31
CA LYS A 321 5.77 -34.97 -5.88
C LYS A 321 7.01 -34.49 -5.13
N VAL A 322 6.99 -33.27 -4.58
CA VAL A 322 8.07 -32.76 -3.72
C VAL A 322 8.13 -33.58 -2.42
N VAL A 323 7.00 -33.87 -1.79
CA VAL A 323 6.92 -34.69 -0.57
C VAL A 323 7.44 -36.10 -0.87
N GLU A 324 6.95 -36.75 -1.92
CA GLU A 324 7.42 -38.07 -2.34
C GLU A 324 8.93 -38.08 -2.61
N ALA A 325 9.48 -37.04 -3.25
CA ALA A 325 10.91 -36.91 -3.51
C ALA A 325 11.73 -36.71 -2.23
N ILE A 326 11.21 -35.98 -1.24
CA ILE A 326 11.87 -35.78 0.06
C ILE A 326 11.86 -37.08 0.87
N GLU A 327 10.73 -37.79 0.91
CA GLU A 327 10.58 -39.04 1.66
C GLU A 327 11.40 -40.19 1.06
N SER A 328 11.52 -40.22 -0.27
CA SER A 328 12.33 -41.22 -0.99
C SER A 328 13.83 -40.91 -1.00
N ASP A 329 14.27 -39.74 -0.51
CA ASP A 329 15.69 -39.39 -0.44
C ASP A 329 16.41 -40.24 0.64
N PRO A 330 17.31 -41.16 0.26
CA PRO A 330 18.03 -41.99 1.22
C PRO A 330 18.95 -41.17 2.15
N LYS A 331 19.30 -39.94 1.76
CA LYS A 331 20.13 -39.04 2.58
C LYS A 331 19.31 -38.27 3.62
N LYS A 332 17.97 -38.34 3.57
CA LYS A 332 17.03 -37.59 4.43
C LYS A 332 17.46 -36.13 4.60
N LYS A 333 17.81 -35.49 3.47
CA LYS A 333 18.36 -34.12 3.50
C LYS A 333 17.39 -33.12 4.12
N TYR A 334 16.10 -33.32 3.87
CA TYR A 334 14.99 -32.55 4.39
C TYR A 334 14.11 -33.44 5.25
N VAL A 335 13.56 -32.88 6.33
CA VAL A 335 12.66 -33.59 7.24
C VAL A 335 11.35 -32.81 7.27
N ILE A 336 10.27 -33.47 6.83
CA ILE A 336 8.93 -32.90 6.84
C ILE A 336 8.40 -32.99 8.28
N PRO A 337 7.76 -31.94 8.81
CA PRO A 337 7.05 -32.02 10.10
C PRO A 337 6.05 -33.18 10.12
N GLU A 338 5.87 -33.83 11.29
CA GLU A 338 4.97 -34.99 11.40
C GLU A 338 3.50 -34.65 11.08
N ASP A 339 3.06 -33.45 11.47
CA ASP A 339 1.73 -32.91 11.15
C ASP A 339 1.88 -31.76 10.15
N TRP A 340 1.94 -32.10 8.85
CA TRP A 340 2.13 -31.15 7.76
C TRP A 340 0.93 -31.13 6.81
N PRO A 341 -0.20 -30.49 7.20
CA PRO A 341 -1.47 -30.51 6.45
C PRO A 341 -1.44 -29.57 5.23
N TYR A 342 -0.46 -29.76 4.33
CA TYR A 342 -0.28 -28.89 3.16
C TYR A 342 -1.47 -28.92 2.20
N LYS A 343 -2.24 -30.02 2.17
CA LYS A 343 -3.44 -30.14 1.34
C LYS A 343 -4.54 -29.20 1.83
N ASP A 344 -4.79 -29.18 3.13
CA ASP A 344 -5.80 -28.33 3.75
C ASP A 344 -5.41 -26.85 3.64
N ALA A 345 -4.12 -26.54 3.82
CA ALA A 345 -3.62 -25.18 3.62
C ALA A 345 -3.68 -24.73 2.16
N ARG A 346 -3.40 -25.63 1.20
CA ARG A 346 -3.61 -25.33 -0.22
C ARG A 346 -5.09 -25.08 -0.48
N GLU A 347 -5.98 -25.95 -0.01
CA GLU A 347 -7.42 -25.80 -0.19
C GLU A 347 -7.91 -24.46 0.36
N LEU A 348 -7.41 -24.02 1.52
CA LEU A 348 -7.72 -22.70 2.09
C LEU A 348 -7.40 -21.53 1.14
N PHE A 349 -6.31 -21.58 0.37
CA PHE A 349 -6.00 -20.54 -0.63
C PHE A 349 -6.89 -20.61 -1.89
N PHE A 350 -7.44 -21.78 -2.20
CA PHE A 350 -8.29 -21.98 -3.38
C PHE A 350 -9.79 -21.77 -3.10
N ASP A 351 -10.24 -22.17 -1.92
CA ASP A 351 -11.62 -22.05 -1.45
C ASP A 351 -11.66 -21.44 -0.03
N PRO A 352 -11.27 -20.17 0.13
CA PRO A 352 -11.32 -19.51 1.42
C PRO A 352 -12.76 -19.21 1.85
N ASP A 353 -13.03 -19.27 3.15
CA ASP A 353 -14.32 -18.85 3.70
C ASP A 353 -14.46 -17.32 3.67
N VAL A 354 -15.15 -16.85 2.63
CA VAL A 354 -15.32 -15.44 2.26
C VAL A 354 -16.77 -15.17 1.86
N ARG A 355 -17.22 -13.93 2.06
CA ARG A 355 -18.48 -13.48 1.47
C ARG A 355 -18.31 -13.39 -0.04
N LYS A 356 -19.22 -14.03 -0.76
CA LYS A 356 -19.30 -13.93 -2.21
C LYS A 356 -19.50 -12.48 -2.63
N ALA A 357 -18.96 -12.10 -3.78
CA ALA A 357 -18.96 -10.71 -4.25
C ALA A 357 -20.37 -10.16 -4.58
N ASP A 358 -21.35 -11.04 -4.80
CA ASP A 358 -22.77 -10.73 -5.01
C ASP A 358 -23.56 -10.58 -3.69
N HIS A 359 -22.94 -10.88 -2.55
CA HIS A 359 -23.57 -10.70 -1.24
C HIS A 359 -23.98 -9.23 -1.02
N PRO A 360 -25.15 -8.95 -0.41
CA PRO A 360 -25.63 -7.58 -0.19
C PRO A 360 -24.62 -6.68 0.55
N ASP A 361 -23.91 -7.23 1.55
CA ASP A 361 -22.84 -6.51 2.29
C ASP A 361 -21.65 -6.08 1.41
N CYS A 362 -21.53 -6.61 0.18
CA CYS A 362 -20.52 -6.21 -0.79
C CYS A 362 -20.99 -5.09 -1.75
N ASP A 363 -22.18 -4.50 -1.51
CA ASP A 363 -22.65 -3.29 -2.20
C ASP A 363 -22.19 -2.02 -1.45
N PHE A 364 -20.99 -1.55 -1.78
CA PHE A 364 -20.35 -0.45 -1.07
C PHE A 364 -20.85 0.92 -1.53
N LYS A 365 -21.28 1.72 -0.54
CA LYS A 365 -21.69 3.12 -0.72
C LYS A 365 -20.85 4.02 0.16
N TRP A 366 -20.37 5.10 -0.43
CA TRP A 366 -19.67 6.17 0.29
C TRP A 366 -20.68 7.28 0.55
N GLU A 367 -20.83 7.64 1.81
CA GLU A 367 -21.81 8.61 2.28
C GLU A 367 -21.13 9.93 2.63
N ALA A 368 -21.93 10.97 2.88
CA ALA A 368 -21.37 12.21 3.41
C ALA A 368 -20.91 11.98 4.86
N PRO A 369 -19.78 12.57 5.29
CA PRO A 369 -19.31 12.44 6.67
C PRO A 369 -20.27 13.13 7.64
N ASP A 370 -20.52 12.50 8.79
CA ASP A 370 -21.22 13.08 9.92
C ASP A 370 -20.25 13.95 10.73
N VAL A 371 -20.23 15.24 10.42
CA VAL A 371 -19.29 16.21 11.00
C VAL A 371 -19.49 16.35 12.52
N GLU A 372 -20.73 16.44 12.98
CA GLU A 372 -21.00 16.63 14.41
C GLU A 372 -20.77 15.33 15.18
N GLY A 373 -21.08 14.17 14.60
CA GLY A 373 -20.72 12.88 15.17
C GLY A 373 -19.19 12.67 15.26
N LEU A 374 -18.43 13.12 14.25
CA LEU A 374 -16.95 13.10 14.30
C LEU A 374 -16.40 14.02 15.38
N VAL A 375 -16.96 15.22 15.54
CA VAL A 375 -16.54 16.16 16.60
C VAL A 375 -16.84 15.54 17.96
N LYS A 376 -18.06 15.07 18.20
CA LYS A 376 -18.41 14.39 19.45
C LYS A 376 -17.47 13.23 19.76
N PHE A 377 -17.24 12.34 18.80
CA PHE A 377 -16.42 11.16 19.05
C PHE A 377 -14.93 11.50 19.21
N LEU A 378 -14.33 12.24 18.29
CA LEU A 378 -12.89 12.47 18.30
C LEU A 378 -12.50 13.56 19.30
N VAL A 379 -13.28 14.65 19.40
CA VAL A 379 -12.95 15.81 20.24
C VAL A 379 -13.40 15.58 21.67
N GLU A 380 -14.69 15.30 21.90
CA GLU A 380 -15.23 15.20 23.26
C GLU A 380 -14.82 13.89 23.94
N GLU A 381 -14.96 12.74 23.27
CA GLU A 381 -14.63 11.43 23.89
C GLU A 381 -13.12 11.13 23.86
N LYS A 382 -12.40 11.56 22.81
CA LYS A 382 -11.00 11.15 22.57
C LYS A 382 -9.98 12.30 22.60
N ALA A 383 -10.41 13.51 22.97
CA ALA A 383 -9.56 14.70 23.17
C ALA A 383 -8.74 15.15 21.93
N PHE A 384 -9.26 14.96 20.72
CA PHE A 384 -8.66 15.50 19.50
C PHE A 384 -8.91 17.02 19.40
N SER A 385 -8.05 17.72 18.65
CA SER A 385 -8.25 19.13 18.34
C SER A 385 -9.43 19.35 17.40
N GLU A 386 -10.42 20.12 17.87
CA GLU A 386 -11.66 20.41 17.11
C GLU A 386 -11.38 21.04 15.75
N ASP A 387 -10.53 22.07 15.70
CA ASP A 387 -10.16 22.73 14.45
C ASP A 387 -9.62 21.74 13.42
N ARG A 388 -8.77 20.80 13.86
CA ARG A 388 -8.18 19.79 12.97
C ARG A 388 -9.24 18.81 12.46
N VAL A 389 -10.15 18.35 13.33
CA VAL A 389 -11.23 17.43 12.98
C VAL A 389 -12.20 18.09 12.00
N ARG A 390 -12.66 19.32 12.27
CA ARG A 390 -13.59 20.05 11.40
C ARG A 390 -12.98 20.36 10.03
N ASN A 391 -11.71 20.77 9.98
CA ASN A 391 -11.00 21.01 8.71
C ASN A 391 -10.85 19.72 7.88
N ALA A 392 -10.56 18.59 8.52
CA ALA A 392 -10.50 17.28 7.87
C ALA A 392 -11.88 16.83 7.37
N ALA A 393 -12.94 17.01 8.16
CA ALA A 393 -14.30 16.67 7.76
C ALA A 393 -14.77 17.49 6.55
N ALA A 394 -14.42 18.79 6.49
CA ALA A 394 -14.70 19.64 5.32
C ALA A 394 -14.00 19.13 4.04
N ARG A 395 -12.76 18.64 4.16
CA ARG A 395 -12.02 18.02 3.05
C ARG A 395 -12.69 16.72 2.58
N LEU A 396 -13.06 15.84 3.52
CA LEU A 396 -13.82 14.62 3.19
C LEU A 396 -15.11 14.95 2.45
N GLN A 397 -15.88 15.91 2.95
CA GLN A 397 -17.15 16.29 2.34
C GLN A 397 -16.99 16.85 0.92
N LYS A 398 -15.91 17.59 0.65
CA LYS A 398 -15.57 18.08 -0.69
C LYS A 398 -15.21 16.93 -1.63
N ASN A 399 -14.35 16.01 -1.19
CA ASN A 399 -13.76 15.00 -2.06
C ASN A 399 -14.68 13.78 -2.27
N LEU A 400 -15.57 13.47 -1.32
CA LEU A 400 -16.57 12.40 -1.46
C LEU A 400 -17.74 12.81 -2.38
N LYS A 401 -18.16 14.08 -2.37
CA LYS A 401 -19.22 14.60 -3.26
C LYS A 401 -18.80 14.68 -4.72
N THR A 402 -17.50 14.83 -4.96
CA THR A 402 -17.02 14.99 -6.32
C THR A 402 -16.88 13.60 -6.93
N ALA A 403 -17.89 13.16 -7.69
CA ALA A 403 -17.68 12.21 -8.78
C ALA A 403 -16.80 12.91 -9.83
N GLN A 404 -15.54 13.16 -9.49
CA GLN A 404 -14.69 14.03 -10.28
C GLN A 404 -14.21 13.23 -11.48
N GLN A 405 -14.96 13.34 -12.58
CA GLN A 405 -14.40 13.22 -13.91
C GLN A 405 -13.20 14.17 -13.94
N SER A 406 -11.99 13.63 -13.81
CA SER A 406 -10.78 14.41 -13.88
C SER A 406 -10.72 15.11 -15.23
N ARG A 407 -10.26 16.36 -15.23
CA ARG A 407 -10.04 17.10 -16.47
C ARG A 407 -8.89 16.45 -17.24
N LEU A 408 -9.05 16.31 -18.55
CA LEU A 408 -8.00 15.83 -19.49
C LEU A 408 -6.63 16.51 -19.28
N GLU A 409 -6.60 17.77 -18.83
CA GLU A 409 -5.37 18.50 -18.50
C GLU A 409 -4.59 17.94 -17.30
N GLY A 410 -5.22 17.13 -16.45
CA GLY A 410 -4.58 16.40 -15.37
C GLY A 410 -3.95 15.06 -15.79
N PHE A 411 -4.17 14.63 -17.04
CA PHE A 411 -3.64 13.35 -17.59
C PHE A 411 -2.40 13.54 -18.46
N PHE A 412 -2.14 14.77 -18.90
CA PHE A 412 -1.00 15.07 -19.76
C PHE A 412 -0.20 16.21 -19.14
N LYS A 413 1.10 16.00 -18.94
CA LYS A 413 2.02 17.12 -18.67
C LYS A 413 1.88 18.10 -19.85
N PRO A 414 1.47 19.36 -19.63
CA PRO A 414 1.37 20.32 -20.71
C PRO A 414 2.74 20.46 -21.36
N ILE A 415 2.87 20.01 -22.61
CA ILE A 415 4.07 20.27 -23.39
C ILE A 415 4.16 21.80 -23.51
N ALA A 416 5.27 22.37 -23.03
CA ALA A 416 5.50 23.79 -23.10
C ALA A 416 5.50 24.21 -24.59
N LYS A 417 4.43 24.88 -25.01
CA LYS A 417 4.29 25.45 -26.36
C LYS A 417 5.50 26.32 -26.67
N THR A 418 6.03 26.20 -27.89
CA THR A 418 7.17 26.99 -28.35
C THR A 418 6.82 28.49 -28.36
N GLN A 419 7.83 29.35 -28.35
CA GLN A 419 7.65 30.82 -28.37
C GLN A 419 6.81 31.26 -29.59
N GLU A 420 6.99 30.61 -30.75
CA GLU A 420 6.23 30.88 -31.97
C GLU A 420 4.75 30.45 -31.86
N GLU A 421 4.47 29.29 -31.26
CA GLU A 421 3.10 28.83 -31.03
C GLU A 421 2.35 29.75 -30.06
N LYS A 422 3.04 30.24 -29.01
CA LYS A 422 2.48 31.21 -28.06
C LYS A 422 2.18 32.55 -28.73
N ALA A 423 3.08 33.05 -29.58
CA ALA A 423 2.86 34.28 -30.34
C ALA A 423 1.68 34.13 -31.32
N THR A 424 1.58 33.00 -31.99
CA THR A 424 0.50 32.71 -32.96
C THR A 424 -0.87 32.59 -32.27
N LEU A 425 -0.92 31.94 -31.10
CA LEU A 425 -2.15 31.84 -30.30
C LEU A 425 -2.58 33.18 -29.72
N LYS A 426 -1.62 34.01 -29.28
CA LYS A 426 -1.89 35.36 -28.79
C LYS A 426 -2.50 36.23 -29.89
N ARG A 427 -1.93 36.18 -31.11
CA ARG A 427 -2.46 36.90 -32.28
C ARG A 427 -3.87 36.45 -32.64
N LYS A 428 -4.11 35.13 -32.69
CA LYS A 428 -5.46 34.57 -32.95
C LYS A 428 -6.48 34.92 -31.86
N HIS A 429 -6.04 35.06 -30.61
CA HIS A 429 -6.90 35.46 -29.50
C HIS A 429 -7.26 36.94 -29.55
N GLU A 430 -6.28 37.79 -29.85
CA GLU A 430 -6.49 39.23 -30.06
C GLU A 430 -7.43 39.49 -31.25
N GLU A 431 -7.24 38.79 -32.37
CA GLU A 431 -8.14 38.84 -33.54
C GLU A 431 -9.58 38.42 -33.19
N LYS A 432 -9.75 37.35 -32.38
CA LYS A 432 -11.09 36.91 -31.92
C LYS A 432 -11.75 37.92 -30.99
N ILE A 433 -10.99 38.55 -30.09
CA ILE A 433 -11.49 39.59 -29.19
C ILE A 433 -11.91 40.82 -30.01
N GLU A 434 -11.12 41.19 -31.02
CA GLU A 434 -11.43 42.31 -31.88
C GLU A 434 -12.68 42.05 -32.74
N LEU A 435 -12.84 40.84 -33.27
CA LEU A 435 -14.04 40.42 -34.00
C LEU A 435 -15.30 40.43 -33.10
N GLN A 436 -15.17 39.99 -31.85
CA GLN A 436 -16.27 40.07 -30.87
C GLN A 436 -16.62 41.52 -30.52
N LYS A 437 -15.63 42.41 -30.39
CA LYS A 437 -15.87 43.84 -30.15
C LYS A 437 -16.55 44.51 -31.35
N LYS A 438 -16.19 44.14 -32.59
CA LYS A 438 -16.86 44.62 -33.81
C LYS A 438 -18.32 44.16 -33.87
N ARG A 439 -18.58 42.86 -33.65
CA ARG A 439 -19.97 42.33 -33.59
C ARG A 439 -20.82 43.03 -32.52
N LYS A 440 -20.28 43.25 -31.33
CA LYS A 440 -20.99 43.97 -30.25
C LYS A 440 -21.28 45.43 -30.60
N LYS A 441 -20.39 46.11 -31.34
CA LYS A 441 -20.63 47.48 -31.84
C LYS A 441 -21.71 47.52 -32.91
N GLU A 442 -21.72 46.57 -33.84
CA GLU A 442 -22.74 46.45 -34.89
C GLU A 442 -24.12 46.15 -34.30
N GLU A 443 -24.20 45.22 -33.34
CA GLU A 443 -25.44 44.92 -32.60
C GLU A 443 -25.95 46.13 -31.79
N ALA A 444 -25.05 46.93 -31.22
CA ALA A 444 -25.42 48.15 -30.50
C ALA A 444 -25.90 49.28 -31.45
N LYS A 445 -25.35 49.35 -32.67
CA LYS A 445 -25.76 50.31 -33.70
C LYS A 445 -27.14 49.96 -34.27
N ALA A 446 -27.38 48.67 -34.56
CA ALA A 446 -28.68 48.16 -34.98
C ALA A 446 -29.78 48.40 -33.94
N LYS A 447 -29.46 48.24 -32.65
CA LYS A 447 -30.39 48.55 -31.53
C LYS A 447 -30.68 50.05 -31.34
N LYS A 448 -29.79 50.94 -31.79
CA LYS A 448 -30.03 52.39 -31.77
C LYS A 448 -30.90 52.83 -32.95
N GLU A 449 -30.65 52.29 -34.14
CA GLU A 449 -31.46 52.55 -35.33
C GLU A 449 -32.91 52.06 -35.14
N SER A 450 -33.11 50.90 -34.50
CA SER A 450 -34.45 50.38 -34.19
C SER A 450 -35.23 51.21 -33.15
N LYS A 451 -34.54 52.01 -32.32
CA LYS A 451 -35.16 52.90 -31.32
C LYS A 451 -35.47 54.31 -31.85
N SER A 452 -35.02 54.64 -33.06
CA SER A 452 -35.19 55.98 -33.65
C SER A 452 -36.37 56.11 -34.63
N LYS A 453 -37.09 55.02 -34.93
CA LYS A 453 -38.34 55.10 -35.71
C LYS A 453 -39.48 55.61 -34.81
N PRO A 454 -40.12 56.76 -35.11
CA PRO A 454 -41.22 57.28 -34.32
C PRO A 454 -42.42 56.33 -34.40
N ARG A 455 -43.09 56.12 -33.26
CA ARG A 455 -44.36 55.41 -33.18
C ARG A 455 -45.43 56.32 -33.82
N GLY A 456 -45.70 56.10 -35.11
CA GLY A 456 -46.76 56.78 -35.84
C GLY A 456 -48.12 56.36 -35.28
N THR A 457 -48.92 57.38 -34.98
CA THR A 457 -50.35 57.35 -34.63
C THR A 457 -51.20 56.71 -35.72
N ALA A 458 -52.06 55.77 -35.33
CA ALA A 458 -53.48 55.67 -35.71
C ALA A 458 -54.13 54.57 -34.85
#